data_AF-A0A950SZM9-F1
#
_entry.id   AF-A0A950SZM9-F1
#
_cell.length_a   1.000
_cell.length_b   1.000
_cell.length_c   1.000
_cell.angle_alpha   90.00
_cell.angle_beta   90.00
_cell.angle_gamma   90.00
#
_symmetry.space_group_name_H-M   'P 1'
#
loop_
_entity.id
_entity.type
_entity.pdbx_description
1 polymer ?
#
loop_
_entity_poly.entity_id
_entity_poly.type
_entity_poly.pdbx_seq_one_letter_code
_entity_poly.pdbx_strand_id
1 'polypeptide(L)' 'MQPLSLSAIPLPIHEQAMRLAMAAACTNPLFPFGAVILPAADGQVMAIGANNRRANPILHGEIVAINDYVAWHGNQG' A
#
# COMPACT_ATOMS: atom_id res chain seq x y z
N MET A 1 -27.67 -2.14 10.85
CA MET A 1 -26.22 -1.96 10.57
C MET A 1 -25.52 -1.78 11.90
N GLN A 2 -24.62 -2.70 12.27
CA GLN A 2 -23.70 -2.43 13.38
C GLN A 2 -22.68 -1.38 12.90
N PRO A 3 -22.29 -0.41 13.74
CA PRO A 3 -21.26 0.54 13.38
C PRO A 3 -19.93 -0.20 13.19
N LEU A 4 -19.25 0.09 12.09
CA LEU A 4 -17.87 -0.34 11.87
C LEU A 4 -17.00 0.25 12.97
N SER A 5 -16.57 -0.59 13.90
CA SER A 5 -15.54 -0.22 14.88
C SER A 5 -14.20 -0.23 14.14
N LEU A 6 -13.77 0.94 13.68
CA LEU A 6 -12.45 1.13 13.09
C LEU A 6 -11.44 1.29 14.23
N SER A 7 -10.85 0.18 14.70
CA SER A 7 -9.69 0.23 15.58
C SER A 7 -8.47 0.72 14.80
N ALA A 8 -7.64 1.56 15.42
CA ALA A 8 -6.32 1.88 14.88
C ALA A 8 -5.51 0.60 14.63
N ILE A 9 -4.69 0.60 13.59
CA ILE A 9 -3.74 -0.49 13.31
C ILE A 9 -2.84 -0.65 14.55
N PRO A 10 -2.67 -1.86 15.12
CA PRO A 10 -1.73 -2.07 16.21
C PRO A 10 -0.33 -1.59 15.84
N LEU A 11 0.37 -0.92 16.76
CA LEU A 11 1.68 -0.31 16.48
C LEU A 11 2.69 -1.29 15.82
N PRO A 12 2.81 -2.56 16.24
CA PRO A 12 3.71 -3.51 15.57
C PRO A 12 3.37 -3.75 14.09
N ILE A 13 2.08 -3.86 13.76
CA ILE A 13 1.59 -4.03 12.38
C ILE A 13 1.83 -2.75 11.58
N HIS A 14 1.59 -1.58 12.19
CA HIS A 14 1.90 -0.30 11.57
C HIS A 14 3.39 -0.18 11.22
N GLU A 15 4.29 -0.48 12.15
CA GLU A 15 5.73 -0.42 11.87
C GLU A 15 6.19 -1.44 10.81
N GLN A 16 5.60 -2.65 10.81
CA GLN A 16 5.84 -3.63 9.75
C GLN A 16 5.41 -3.07 8.39
N ALA A 17 4.22 -2.47 8.30
CA ALA A 17 3.71 -1.82 7.10
C ALA A 17 4.67 -0.72 6.61
N MET A 18 5.16 0.12 7.53
CA MET A 18 6.10 1.20 7.19
C MET A 18 7.44 0.66 6.69
N ARG A 19 7.97 -0.42 7.28
CA ARG A 19 9.19 -1.08 6.79
C ARG A 19 9.02 -1.64 5.39
N LEU A 20 7.86 -2.22 5.08
CA LEU A 20 7.54 -2.70 3.73
C LEU A 20 7.39 -1.55 2.73
N ALA A 21 6.75 -0.45 3.10
CA ALA A 21 6.64 0.74 2.25
C ALA A 21 8.01 1.35 1.93
N MET A 22 8.93 1.40 2.91
CA MET A 22 10.31 1.82 2.68
C MET A 22 11.06 0.85 1.75
N ALA A 23 10.88 -0.46 1.91
CA ALA A 23 11.47 -1.45 1.02
C ALA A 23 10.97 -1.29 -0.43
N ALA A 24 9.67 -1.02 -0.62
CA ALA A 24 9.12 -0.70 -1.93
C ALA A 24 9.73 0.59 -2.51
N ALA A 25 9.87 1.65 -1.71
CA ALA A 25 10.50 2.90 -2.10
C ALA A 25 11.95 2.70 -2.61
N CYS A 26 12.72 1.80 -1.98
CA CYS A 26 14.08 1.48 -2.40
C CYS A 26 14.18 0.92 -3.82
N THR A 27 13.10 0.38 -4.39
CA THR A 27 13.09 -0.11 -5.78
C THR A 27 13.12 1.02 -6.81
N ASN A 28 12.78 2.25 -6.41
CA ASN A 28 12.89 3.45 -7.24
C ASN A 28 13.58 4.61 -6.49
N PRO A 29 14.92 4.64 -6.44
CA PRO A 29 15.65 5.65 -5.70
C PRO A 29 15.51 7.08 -6.25
N LEU A 30 15.09 7.25 -7.51
CA LEU A 30 14.85 8.56 -8.11
C LEU A 30 13.54 9.20 -7.61
N PHE A 31 12.58 8.38 -7.22
CA PHE A 31 11.28 8.80 -6.67
C PHE A 31 10.95 7.90 -5.47
N PRO A 32 11.65 8.05 -4.32
CA PRO A 32 11.67 7.06 -3.24
C PRO A 32 10.43 7.16 -2.34
N PHE A 33 9.26 6.93 -2.93
CA PHE A 33 7.98 6.87 -2.24
C PHE A 33 7.32 5.52 -2.53
N GLY A 34 7.07 4.75 -1.48
CA GLY A 34 6.42 3.45 -1.55
C GLY A 34 5.15 3.42 -0.70
N ALA A 35 4.22 2.55 -1.07
CA ALA A 35 2.98 2.32 -0.36
C ALA A 35 2.65 0.82 -0.33
N VAL A 36 1.88 0.39 0.66
CA VAL A 36 1.36 -0.97 0.78
C VAL A 36 -0.10 -0.93 1.22
N ILE A 37 -0.87 -1.94 0.81
CA ILE A 37 -2.24 -2.18 1.30
C ILE A 37 -2.21 -3.49 2.07
N LEU A 38 -2.71 -3.48 3.30
CA LEU A 38 -2.85 -4.66 4.16
C LEU A 38 -4.01 -4.45 5.16
N PRO A 39 -4.67 -5.52 5.63
CA PRO A 39 -5.68 -5.42 6.66
C PRO A 39 -5.03 -5.33 8.04
N ALA A 40 -5.62 -4.54 8.93
CA ALA A 40 -5.14 -4.35 10.29
C ALA A 40 -5.20 -5.63 11.15
N ALA A 41 -6.04 -6.59 10.76
CA ALA A 41 -6.34 -7.79 11.54
C ALA A 41 -5.18 -8.80 11.57
N ASP A 42 -4.54 -9.05 10.41
CA ASP A 42 -3.48 -10.05 10.28
C ASP A 42 -2.20 -9.52 9.60
N GLY A 43 -2.21 -8.29 9.07
CA GLY A 43 -1.05 -7.68 8.44
C GLY A 43 -0.66 -8.29 7.09
N GLN A 44 -1.50 -9.13 6.48
CA GLN A 44 -1.19 -9.75 5.20
C GLN A 44 -1.10 -8.70 4.09
N VAL A 45 0.03 -8.63 3.40
CA VAL A 45 0.21 -7.70 2.28
C VAL A 45 -0.69 -8.10 1.13
N MET A 46 -1.61 -7.21 0.77
CA MET A 46 -2.53 -7.38 -0.34
C MET A 46 -2.04 -6.71 -1.62
N ALA A 47 -1.25 -5.64 -1.49
CA ALA A 47 -0.65 -4.93 -2.62
C ALA A 47 0.55 -4.08 -2.21
N ILE A 48 1.43 -3.80 -3.18
CA ILE A 48 2.63 -2.96 -3.00
C ILE A 48 2.77 -2.01 -4.18
N GLY A 49 3.23 -0.78 -3.92
CA GLY A 49 3.51 0.18 -4.98
C GLY A 49 4.74 1.03 -4.69
N ALA A 50 5.52 1.30 -5.73
CA ALA A 50 6.57 2.31 -5.73
C ALA A 50 6.21 3.39 -6.76
N ASN A 51 6.46 4.65 -6.43
CA ASN A 51 6.20 5.77 -7.32
C ASN A 51 6.83 5.51 -8.70
N ASN A 52 6.05 5.65 -9.77
CA ASN A 52 6.45 5.49 -11.15
C ASN A 52 6.11 6.73 -11.99
N ARG A 53 6.38 7.91 -11.44
CA ARG A 53 6.18 9.23 -12.09
C ARG A 53 6.78 9.29 -13.50
N ARG A 54 7.89 8.58 -13.73
CA ARG A 54 8.56 8.51 -15.04
C ARG A 54 7.66 7.91 -16.13
N ALA A 55 6.83 6.93 -15.80
CA ALA A 55 5.90 6.33 -16.75
C ALA A 55 4.65 7.21 -16.92
N ASN A 56 4.12 7.76 -15.83
CA ASN A 56 3.01 8.69 -15.85
C ASN A 56 3.03 9.54 -14.55
N PRO A 57 2.89 10.87 -14.64
CA PRO A 57 3.00 11.75 -13.48
C PRO A 57 2.03 11.45 -12.34
N ILE A 58 0.89 10.80 -12.60
CA ILE A 58 -0.07 10.44 -11.54
C ILE A 58 0.30 9.16 -10.80
N LEU A 59 1.24 8.35 -11.30
CA LEU A 59 1.60 7.08 -10.69
C LEU A 59 2.48 7.28 -9.45
N HIS A 60 1.90 7.87 -8.41
CA HIS A 60 2.49 7.88 -7.07
C HIS A 60 2.47 6.48 -6.46
N GLY A 61 3.20 6.26 -5.37
CA GLY A 61 3.28 4.93 -4.73
C GLY A 61 1.88 4.41 -4.35
N GLU A 62 1.01 5.30 -3.90
CA GLU A 62 -0.39 5.03 -3.55
C GLU A 62 -1.19 4.51 -4.73
N ILE A 63 -1.13 5.20 -5.87
CA ILE A 63 -1.88 4.81 -7.08
C ILE A 63 -1.33 3.50 -7.64
N VAL A 64 -0.02 3.27 -7.57
CA VAL A 64 0.59 2.01 -7.99
C VAL A 64 0.12 0.86 -7.09
N ALA A 65 0.07 1.04 -5.76
CA ALA A 65 -0.43 0.02 -4.84
C ALA A 65 -1.93 -0.27 -5.05
N ILE A 66 -2.75 0.74 -5.34
CA ILE A 66 -4.17 0.55 -5.67
C ILE A 66 -4.32 -0.23 -6.97
N ASN A 67 -3.54 0.11 -8.01
CA ASN A 67 -3.59 -0.62 -9.28
C ASN A 67 -3.10 -2.06 -9.14
N ASP A 68 -2.07 -2.30 -8.32
CA ASP A 68 -1.59 -3.65 -7.98
C ASP A 68 -2.69 -4.43 -7.25
N TYR A 69 -3.35 -3.83 -6.27
CA TYR A 69 -4.50 -4.44 -5.60
C TYR A 69 -5.60 -4.85 -6.60
N VAL A 70 -6.02 -3.93 -7.47
CA VAL A 70 -7.07 -4.20 -8.47
C VAL A 70 -6.63 -5.27 -9.46
N ALA A 71 -5.35 -5.35 -9.80
CA ALA A 71 -4.82 -6.40 -10.68
C ALA A 71 -4.93 -7.80 -10.06
N TRP A 72 -4.74 -7.92 -8.75
CA TRP A 72 -4.79 -9.21 -8.03
C TRP A 72 -6.18 -9.59 -7.53
N HIS A 73 -6.96 -8.62 -7.07
CA HIS A 73 -8.22 -8.84 -6.34
C HIS A 73 -9.46 -8.40 -7.12
N GLY A 74 -9.26 -7.69 -8.24
CA GLY A 74 -10.33 -7.08 -9.03
C GLY A 74 -10.86 -5.78 -8.43
N ASN A 75 -11.81 -5.16 -9.12
CA ASN A 75 -12.58 -4.02 -8.65
C ASN A 75 -14.05 -4.44 -8.49
N GLN A 76 -14.47 -4.76 -7.26
CA GLN A 76 -15.80 -5.33 -6.99
C GLN A 76 -16.89 -4.28 -6.71
N GLY A 77 -16.59 -2.99 -6.88
CA GLY A 77 -17.55 -1.90 -6.62
C GLY A 77 -17.89 -1.73 -5.15
#